data_AF-A0A7J7J4A2-F1
#
_entry.id   AF-A0A7J7J4A2-F1
#
_cell.length_a   1.000
_cell.length_b   1.000
_cell.length_c   1.000
_cell.angle_alpha   90.00
_cell.angle_beta   90.00
_cell.angle_gamma   90.00
#
_symmetry.space_group_name_H-M   'P 1'
#
loop_
_entity.id
_entity.type
_entity.pdbx_description
1 polymer ?
#
loop_
_entity_poly.entity_id
_entity_poly.type
_entity_poly.pdbx_seq_one_letter_code
_entity_poly.pdbx_strand_id
1 'polypeptide(L)'
;MANAEDLNPRATMLMYAHPSMHSLARSIVQTCDDYRDGQQLSIPTSNSATQVTPTQSSIYYGYRPSARKVVLKDDIRWDHFADGFPKLFIDNVKDLAGRDVIFIGSFHSPDAIFEQLSVIYAIPRYLARSVIFILPYFPTGTMERVDREGQIATAKTLATLLSNIPLTARGPTQIMLFDLHALQERFYFSDHVIPR
;
A
#
# COMPACT_ATOMS: atom_id res chain seq x y z
N MET A 1 18.85 -26.18 -2.11
CA MET A 1 18.25 -26.38 -0.79
C MET A 1 17.54 -25.09 -0.43
N ALA A 2 16.22 -25.10 -0.25
CA ALA A 2 15.48 -23.90 0.18
C ALA A 2 15.86 -23.53 1.62
N ASN A 3 16.06 -22.25 1.91
CA ASN A 3 16.49 -21.80 3.24
C ASN A 3 15.37 -22.04 4.26
N ALA A 4 15.71 -22.28 5.53
CA ALA A 4 14.73 -22.49 6.59
C ALA A 4 13.76 -21.29 6.79
N GLU A 5 14.15 -20.09 6.36
CA GLU A 5 13.28 -18.90 6.30
C GLU A 5 12.15 -19.02 5.26
N ASP A 6 12.37 -19.78 4.17
CA ASP A 6 11.38 -19.97 3.10
C ASP A 6 10.18 -20.82 3.58
N LEU A 7 10.37 -21.63 4.63
CA LEU A 7 9.31 -22.50 5.18
C LEU A 7 8.29 -21.77 6.08
N ASN A 8 8.60 -20.59 6.62
CA ASN A 8 7.65 -19.86 7.47
C ASN A 8 6.89 -18.80 6.65
N PRO A 9 5.61 -19.01 6.29
CA PRO A 9 4.83 -18.04 5.54
C PRO A 9 4.62 -16.71 6.29
N ARG A 10 4.97 -16.66 7.58
CA ARG A 10 4.88 -15.47 8.43
C ARG A 10 6.19 -14.71 8.53
N ALA A 11 7.34 -15.24 8.12
CA ALA A 11 8.61 -14.52 8.19
C ALA A 11 8.70 -13.38 7.15
N THR A 12 8.03 -13.56 6.01
CA THR A 12 8.12 -12.67 4.85
C THR A 12 6.79 -11.98 4.55
N MET A 13 6.85 -10.74 4.07
CA MET A 13 5.75 -10.01 3.45
C MET A 13 6.04 -9.86 1.96
N LEU A 14 5.04 -10.06 1.12
CA LEU A 14 5.16 -9.87 -0.33
C LEU A 14 4.72 -8.46 -0.67
N MET A 15 5.58 -7.69 -1.32
CA MET A 15 5.26 -6.36 -1.83
C MET A 15 5.09 -6.43 -3.34
N TYR A 16 4.00 -5.87 -3.83
CA TYR A 16 3.75 -5.63 -5.24
C TYR A 16 3.61 -4.13 -5.45
N ALA A 17 3.91 -3.67 -6.66
CA ALA A 17 3.73 -2.28 -7.03
C ALA A 17 3.25 -2.15 -8.47
N HIS A 18 2.49 -1.10 -8.75
CA HIS A 18 2.25 -0.67 -10.11
C HIS A 18 3.56 -0.15 -10.74
N PRO A 19 3.80 -0.26 -12.07
CA PRO A 19 5.06 0.16 -12.69
C PRO A 19 5.47 1.60 -12.37
N SER A 20 4.50 2.52 -12.28
CA SER A 20 4.76 3.92 -11.89
C SER A 20 5.26 4.10 -10.45
N MET A 21 5.23 3.06 -9.61
CA MET A 21 5.66 3.08 -8.21
C MET A 21 6.84 2.13 -7.92
N HIS A 22 7.44 1.50 -8.93
CA HIS A 22 8.56 0.56 -8.73
C HIS A 22 9.78 1.20 -8.05
N SER A 23 10.12 2.45 -8.38
CA SER A 23 11.25 3.16 -7.76
C SER A 23 11.02 3.37 -6.26
N LEU A 24 9.83 3.86 -5.89
CA LEU A 24 9.42 4.04 -4.51
C LEU A 24 9.39 2.71 -3.75
N ALA A 25 8.83 1.66 -4.36
CA ALA A 25 8.76 0.33 -3.76
C ALA A 25 10.15 -0.25 -3.47
N ARG A 26 11.10 -0.13 -4.41
CA ARG A 26 12.50 -0.52 -4.20
C ARG A 26 13.14 0.27 -3.06
N SER A 27 12.93 1.58 -3.02
CA SER A 27 13.45 2.42 -1.94
C SER A 27 12.92 1.99 -0.58
N ILE A 28 11.61 1.70 -0.48
CA ILE A 28 10.99 1.24 0.77
C ILE A 28 11.57 -0.10 1.20
N VAL A 29 11.70 -1.07 0.30
CA VAL A 29 12.30 -2.37 0.64
C VAL A 29 13.74 -2.21 1.11
N GLN A 30 14.54 -1.40 0.44
CA GLN A 30 15.91 -1.11 0.87
C GLN A 30 15.93 -0.49 2.27
N THR A 31 15.10 0.51 2.54
CA THR A 31 15.00 1.12 3.87
C THR A 31 14.54 0.12 4.94
N CYS A 32 13.63 -0.80 4.61
CA CYS A 32 13.23 -1.87 5.52
C CYS A 32 14.37 -2.86 5.80
N ASP A 33 15.18 -3.21 4.80
CA ASP A 33 16.35 -4.06 4.96
C ASP A 33 17.43 -3.37 5.82
N ASP A 34 17.73 -2.11 5.55
CA ASP A 34 18.68 -1.30 6.34
C ASP A 34 18.26 -1.23 7.82
N TYR A 35 16.97 -0.99 8.07
CA TYR A 35 16.42 -0.95 9.43
C TYR A 35 16.47 -2.32 10.13
N ARG A 36 16.22 -3.42 9.40
CA ARG A 36 16.33 -4.78 9.94
C ARG A 36 17.77 -5.10 10.32
N ASP A 37 18.73 -4.70 9.49
CA ASP A 37 20.15 -5.01 9.66
C ASP A 37 20.83 -4.07 10.67
N GLY A 38 20.06 -3.20 11.33
CA GLY A 38 20.52 -2.35 12.43
C GLY A 38 21.25 -1.08 11.98
N GLN A 39 21.16 -0.70 10.70
CA GLN A 39 21.61 0.61 10.27
C GLN A 39 20.63 1.69 10.73
N GLN A 40 21.17 2.75 11.34
CA GLN A 40 20.39 3.88 11.82
C GLN A 40 19.74 4.59 10.62
N LEU A 41 18.41 4.72 10.63
CA LEU A 41 17.63 5.45 9.63
C LEU A 41 18.21 6.87 9.45
N SER A 42 18.80 7.14 8.29
CA SER A 42 19.08 8.52 7.87
C SER A 42 17.82 9.07 7.22
N ILE A 43 16.97 9.71 8.02
CA ILE A 43 15.85 10.48 7.47
C ILE A 43 16.47 11.65 6.69
N PRO A 44 16.24 11.80 5.39
CA PRO A 44 16.68 12.99 4.67
C PRO A 44 15.89 14.18 5.19
N THR A 45 16.51 14.98 6.06
CA THR A 45 15.96 16.24 6.54
C THR A 45 15.97 17.24 5.40
N SER A 46 14.79 17.57 4.86
CA SER A 46 14.61 18.82 4.14
C SER A 46 14.87 19.98 5.10
N ASN A 47 15.81 20.83 4.74
CA ASN A 47 16.30 22.00 5.46
C ASN A 47 15.24 22.79 6.25
N SER A 48 15.47 22.99 7.54
CA SER A 48 15.23 24.22 8.32
C SER A 48 15.71 24.01 9.76
N ALA A 49 16.54 24.91 10.25
CA ALA A 49 17.33 24.77 11.47
C ALA A 49 16.51 24.92 12.77
N THR A 50 16.63 23.94 13.65
CA THR A 50 16.72 24.17 15.10
C THR A 50 17.56 23.04 15.72
N GLN A 51 18.76 23.37 16.19
CA GLN A 51 19.59 22.43 16.96
C GLN A 51 18.90 22.15 18.30
N VAL A 52 18.33 20.96 18.44
CA VAL A 52 17.90 20.44 19.75
C VAL A 52 19.00 19.52 20.25
N THR A 53 19.67 19.95 21.31
CA THR A 53 20.71 19.19 22.04
C THR A 53 20.14 17.86 22.54
N PRO A 54 20.84 16.72 22.38
CA PRO A 54 20.31 15.43 22.81
C PRO A 54 20.43 15.29 24.33
N THR A 55 19.37 15.60 25.06
CA THR A 55 19.20 15.12 26.43
C THR A 55 18.75 13.66 26.40
N GLN A 56 19.61 12.79 26.91
CA GLN A 56 19.33 11.39 27.19
C GLN A 56 18.07 11.27 28.06
N SER A 57 16.97 10.79 27.49
CA SER A 57 15.89 10.17 28.25
C SER A 57 15.53 8.82 27.61
N SER A 58 16.06 7.80 28.29
CA SER A 58 15.98 6.39 28.03
C SER A 58 14.60 5.82 28.36
N ILE A 59 13.60 5.96 27.48
CA ILE A 59 12.38 5.10 27.52
C ILE A 59 11.80 4.93 26.10
N TYR A 60 12.55 4.38 25.16
CA TYR A 60 11.91 3.67 24.05
C TYR A 60 11.55 2.29 24.60
N TYR A 61 10.25 2.01 24.72
CA TYR A 61 9.74 0.65 24.90
C TYR A 61 10.57 -0.32 24.07
N GLY A 62 11.00 -1.44 24.66
CA GLY A 62 11.79 -2.51 24.05
C GLY A 62 11.08 -3.18 22.87
N TYR A 63 10.85 -2.43 21.81
CA TYR A 63 10.46 -2.90 20.51
C TYR A 63 11.71 -3.52 19.89
N ARG A 64 11.88 -4.82 20.10
CA ARG A 64 12.69 -5.62 19.18
C ARG A 64 12.01 -5.52 17.81
N PRO A 65 12.65 -4.95 16.77
CA PRO A 65 12.10 -5.06 15.44
C PRO A 65 12.10 -6.55 15.10
N SER A 66 10.94 -7.20 15.22
CA SER A 66 10.68 -8.36 14.38
C SER A 66 10.36 -7.83 13.00
N ALA A 67 11.32 -7.14 12.38
CA ALA A 67 11.18 -6.56 11.05
C ALA A 67 11.12 -7.74 10.09
N ARG A 68 9.89 -8.17 9.79
CA ARG A 68 9.62 -9.20 8.81
C ARG A 68 10.26 -8.78 7.50
N LYS A 69 10.93 -9.71 6.83
CA LYS A 69 11.53 -9.45 5.53
C LYS A 69 10.45 -9.05 4.54
N VAL A 70 10.62 -7.93 3.86
CA VAL A 70 9.74 -7.51 2.77
C VAL A 70 10.41 -7.89 1.46
N VAL A 71 9.68 -8.55 0.56
CA VAL A 71 10.21 -8.96 -0.75
C VAL A 71 9.36 -8.32 -1.82
N LEU A 72 9.98 -7.46 -2.64
CA LEU A 72 9.34 -6.93 -3.85
C LEU A 72 9.23 -8.02 -4.91
N LYS A 73 8.02 -8.20 -5.44
CA LYS A 73 7.66 -9.17 -6.48
C LYS A 73 7.34 -8.43 -7.78
N ASP A 74 7.80 -8.97 -8.90
CA ASP A 74 7.60 -8.43 -10.25
C ASP A 74 6.76 -9.40 -11.09
N ASP A 75 5.78 -10.02 -10.43
CA ASP A 75 5.00 -11.14 -10.96
C ASP A 75 3.65 -10.66 -11.56
N ILE A 76 3.43 -9.34 -11.66
CA ILE A 76 2.20 -8.80 -12.26
C ILE A 76 2.51 -8.29 -13.67
N ARG A 77 1.79 -8.82 -14.66
CA ARG A 77 1.84 -8.36 -16.04
C ARG A 77 0.74 -7.34 -16.28
N TRP A 78 1.16 -6.15 -16.69
CA TRP A 78 0.33 -4.98 -16.94
C TRP A 78 0.13 -4.78 -18.46
N ASP A 79 -0.33 -5.83 -19.14
CA ASP A 79 -0.57 -5.80 -20.59
C ASP A 79 -1.92 -5.15 -20.91
N HIS A 80 -2.14 -4.82 -22.19
CA HIS A 80 -3.38 -4.22 -22.67
C HIS A 80 -3.92 -4.99 -23.89
N PHE A 81 -5.24 -5.02 -24.03
CA PHE A 81 -5.91 -5.45 -25.26
C PHE A 81 -5.77 -4.38 -26.35
N ALA A 82 -6.13 -4.73 -27.59
CA ALA A 82 -6.04 -3.82 -28.74
C ALA A 82 -6.95 -2.58 -28.63
N ASP A 83 -8.02 -2.67 -27.83
CA ASP A 83 -8.95 -1.57 -27.52
C ASP A 83 -8.54 -0.74 -26.30
N GLY A 84 -7.39 -1.04 -25.70
CA GLY A 84 -6.82 -0.30 -24.57
C GLY A 84 -7.35 -0.73 -23.19
N PHE A 85 -8.21 -1.75 -23.09
CA PHE A 85 -8.57 -2.30 -21.78
C PHE A 85 -7.42 -3.13 -21.18
N PRO A 86 -7.28 -3.17 -19.86
CA PRO A 86 -6.18 -3.87 -19.23
C PRO A 86 -6.34 -5.39 -19.33
N LYS A 87 -5.25 -6.07 -19.70
CA LYS A 87 -5.11 -7.52 -19.83
C LYS A 87 -4.14 -8.01 -18.76
N LEU A 88 -4.63 -8.09 -17.54
CA LEU A 88 -3.78 -8.29 -16.36
C LEU A 88 -3.57 -9.78 -16.05
N PHE A 89 -2.38 -10.12 -15.56
CA PHE A 89 -2.06 -11.46 -15.12
C PHE A 89 -1.13 -11.42 -13.90
N ILE A 90 -1.40 -12.25 -12.89
CA ILE A 90 -0.53 -12.42 -11.72
C ILE A 90 0.14 -13.79 -11.80
N ASP A 91 1.41 -13.81 -12.16
CA ASP A 91 2.26 -15.00 -12.12
C ASP A 91 2.40 -15.52 -10.68
N ASN A 92 2.62 -16.83 -10.53
CA ASN A 92 2.87 -17.48 -9.24
C ASN A 92 1.81 -17.18 -8.15
N VAL A 93 0.55 -16.99 -8.53
CA VAL A 93 -0.53 -16.56 -7.63
C VAL A 93 -0.71 -17.42 -6.37
N LYS A 94 -0.29 -18.69 -6.42
CA LYS A 94 -0.30 -19.61 -5.27
C LYS A 94 0.56 -19.12 -4.12
N ASP A 95 1.58 -18.30 -4.39
CA ASP A 95 2.46 -17.73 -3.38
C ASP A 95 1.74 -16.71 -2.49
N LEU A 96 0.62 -16.12 -2.92
CA LEU A 96 -0.15 -15.18 -2.11
C LEU A 96 -0.86 -15.87 -0.93
N ALA A 97 -1.20 -17.15 -1.08
CA ALA A 97 -2.00 -17.88 -0.10
C ALA A 97 -1.31 -17.89 1.28
N GLY A 98 -2.00 -17.38 2.30
CA GLY A 98 -1.50 -17.30 3.67
C GLY A 98 -0.40 -16.26 3.92
N ARG A 99 -0.01 -15.46 2.91
CA ARG A 99 1.00 -14.39 3.03
C ARG A 99 0.36 -13.06 3.40
N ASP A 100 1.14 -12.21 4.06
CA ASP A 100 0.77 -10.79 4.16
C ASP A 100 1.31 -10.05 2.95
N VAL A 101 0.44 -9.27 2.33
CA VAL A 101 0.69 -8.61 1.06
C VAL A 101 0.65 -7.10 1.26
N ILE A 102 1.61 -6.41 0.67
CA ILE A 102 1.63 -4.97 0.52
C ILE A 102 1.45 -4.68 -0.97
N PHE A 103 0.55 -3.78 -1.32
CA PHE A 103 0.42 -3.26 -2.68
C PHE A 103 0.67 -1.76 -2.65
N ILE A 104 1.60 -1.27 -3.49
CA ILE A 104 1.86 0.17 -3.65
C ILE A 104 1.30 0.61 -4.99
N GLY A 105 0.27 1.46 -4.96
CA GLY A 105 -0.42 1.94 -6.15
C GLY A 105 -0.26 3.43 -6.41
N SER A 106 -0.74 3.85 -7.56
CA SER A 106 -0.76 5.24 -8.02
C SER A 106 -1.98 5.51 -8.88
N PHE A 107 -2.96 6.23 -8.34
CA PHE A 107 -4.20 6.54 -9.06
C PHE A 107 -4.06 7.85 -9.85
N HIS A 108 -2.99 7.98 -10.64
CA HIS A 108 -2.64 9.21 -11.36
C HIS A 108 -3.49 9.47 -12.61
N SER A 109 -4.26 8.48 -13.07
CA SER A 109 -5.18 8.60 -14.21
C SER A 109 -6.37 7.64 -14.07
N PRO A 110 -7.51 7.90 -14.75
CA PRO A 110 -8.68 7.02 -14.71
C PRO A 110 -8.42 5.58 -15.18
N ASP A 111 -7.59 5.41 -16.20
CA ASP A 111 -7.12 4.12 -16.71
C ASP A 111 -6.30 3.37 -15.64
N ALA A 112 -5.34 4.05 -15.00
CA ALA A 112 -4.55 3.48 -13.93
C ALA A 112 -5.41 3.08 -12.71
N ILE A 113 -6.49 3.82 -12.42
CA ILE A 113 -7.46 3.48 -11.36
C ILE A 113 -8.13 2.14 -11.67
N PHE A 114 -8.71 1.98 -12.85
CA PHE A 114 -9.43 0.74 -13.21
C PHE A 114 -8.49 -0.47 -13.26
N GLU A 115 -7.31 -0.29 -13.84
CA GLU A 115 -6.28 -1.32 -13.93
C GLU A 115 -5.85 -1.81 -12.54
N GLN A 116 -5.47 -0.90 -11.65
CA GLN A 116 -4.98 -1.26 -10.32
C GLN A 116 -6.09 -1.77 -9.40
N LEU A 117 -7.31 -1.23 -9.47
CA LEU A 117 -8.46 -1.78 -8.74
C LEU A 117 -8.72 -3.23 -9.12
N SER A 118 -8.57 -3.58 -10.39
CA SER A 118 -8.74 -4.97 -10.87
C SER A 118 -7.77 -5.93 -10.16
N VAL A 119 -6.51 -5.52 -9.99
CA VAL A 119 -5.50 -6.30 -9.24
C VAL A 119 -5.80 -6.32 -7.75
N ILE A 120 -6.06 -5.17 -7.14
CA ILE A 120 -6.30 -5.04 -5.70
C ILE A 120 -7.54 -5.85 -5.27
N TYR A 121 -8.57 -5.92 -6.10
CA TYR A 121 -9.75 -6.74 -5.83
C TYR A 121 -9.48 -8.25 -5.95
N ALA A 122 -8.51 -8.65 -6.79
CA ALA A 122 -8.16 -10.04 -6.99
C ALA A 122 -7.26 -10.59 -5.87
N ILE A 123 -6.30 -9.79 -5.38
CA ILE A 123 -5.31 -10.21 -4.37
C ILE A 123 -5.94 -10.90 -3.14
N PRO A 124 -6.96 -10.33 -2.45
CA PRO A 124 -7.62 -10.99 -1.32
C PRO A 124 -8.21 -12.36 -1.66
N ARG A 125 -8.74 -12.51 -2.89
CA ARG A 125 -9.40 -13.75 -3.35
C ARG A 125 -8.42 -14.90 -3.58
N TYR A 126 -7.14 -14.60 -3.72
CA TYR A 126 -6.07 -15.60 -3.77
C TYR A 126 -5.58 -16.03 -2.38
N LEU A 127 -6.45 -15.93 -1.37
CA LEU A 127 -6.22 -16.34 0.01
C LEU A 127 -5.08 -15.58 0.69
N ALA A 128 -4.83 -14.34 0.29
CA ALA A 128 -3.94 -13.44 1.01
C ALA A 128 -4.40 -13.35 2.48
N ARG A 129 -3.45 -13.47 3.41
CA ARG A 129 -3.74 -13.42 4.85
C ARG A 129 -4.18 -12.02 5.25
N SER A 130 -3.38 -11.01 4.90
CA SER A 130 -3.75 -9.60 5.04
C SER A 130 -3.22 -8.81 3.87
N VAL A 131 -3.87 -7.67 3.60
CA VAL A 131 -3.49 -6.74 2.55
C VAL A 131 -3.36 -5.36 3.16
N ILE A 132 -2.22 -4.72 2.89
CA ILE A 132 -1.99 -3.30 3.11
C ILE A 132 -1.88 -2.66 1.73
N PHE A 133 -2.82 -1.78 1.41
CA PHE A 133 -2.75 -0.96 0.22
C PHE A 133 -2.15 0.41 0.59
N ILE A 134 -0.99 0.72 0.02
CA ILE A 134 -0.34 2.02 0.18
C ILE A 134 -0.72 2.88 -1.03
N LEU A 135 -1.40 3.98 -0.77
CA LEU A 135 -1.79 4.97 -1.76
C LEU A 135 -1.14 6.32 -1.41
N PRO A 136 0.00 6.67 -2.04
CA PRO A 136 0.73 7.90 -1.72
C PRO A 136 -0.08 9.17 -1.98
N TYR A 137 -0.92 9.16 -3.01
CA TYR A 137 -1.68 10.33 -3.47
C TYR A 137 -3.15 9.96 -3.73
N PHE A 138 -4.08 10.75 -3.16
CA PHE A 138 -5.53 10.57 -3.36
C PHE A 138 -6.05 11.59 -4.39
N PRO A 139 -6.26 11.19 -5.67
CA PRO A 139 -6.35 12.12 -6.80
C PRO A 139 -7.58 13.02 -6.79
N THR A 140 -8.67 12.56 -6.20
CA THR A 140 -9.94 13.28 -6.15
C THR A 140 -10.10 14.10 -4.87
N GLY A 141 -9.02 14.30 -4.11
CA GLY A 141 -9.10 14.81 -2.74
C GLY A 141 -9.68 16.21 -2.60
N THR A 142 -9.53 17.05 -3.62
CA THR A 142 -10.07 18.42 -3.67
C THR A 142 -11.54 18.50 -4.09
N MET A 143 -12.12 17.37 -4.50
CA MET A 143 -13.54 17.22 -4.81
C MET A 143 -14.22 16.39 -3.72
N GLU A 144 -13.95 16.77 -2.47
CA GLU A 144 -14.46 16.12 -1.27
C GLU A 144 -15.86 16.59 -0.93
N ARG A 145 -16.24 17.85 -1.17
CA ARG A 145 -17.54 18.39 -0.79
C ARG A 145 -18.35 18.90 -1.98
N VAL A 146 -19.65 19.05 -1.74
CA VAL A 146 -20.60 19.65 -2.68
C VAL A 146 -20.86 21.07 -2.20
N ASP A 147 -20.27 22.06 -2.89
CA ASP A 147 -20.46 23.48 -2.59
C ASP A 147 -21.71 24.06 -3.27
N ARG A 148 -22.07 23.50 -4.44
CA ARG A 148 -23.26 23.88 -5.22
C ARG A 148 -24.08 22.65 -5.59
N GLU A 149 -25.40 22.78 -5.56
CA GLU A 149 -26.31 21.73 -6.05
C GLU A 149 -25.95 21.25 -7.46
N GLY A 150 -25.89 19.94 -7.63
CA GLY A 150 -25.48 19.27 -8.86
C GLY A 150 -23.97 18.97 -8.96
N GLN A 151 -23.13 19.51 -8.06
CA GLN A 151 -21.72 19.11 -7.98
C GLN A 151 -21.60 17.68 -7.44
N ILE A 152 -20.63 16.93 -7.98
CA ILE A 152 -20.38 15.55 -7.61
C ILE A 152 -19.08 15.49 -6.80
N ALA A 153 -19.18 15.00 -5.56
CA ALA A 153 -18.01 14.75 -4.72
C ALA A 153 -17.29 13.47 -5.17
N THR A 154 -16.42 13.58 -6.17
CA THR A 154 -15.72 12.42 -6.75
C THR A 154 -14.79 11.71 -5.76
N ALA A 155 -14.35 12.39 -4.69
CA ALA A 155 -13.65 11.75 -3.56
C ALA A 155 -14.47 10.60 -2.96
N LYS A 156 -15.78 10.81 -2.76
CA LYS A 156 -16.68 9.78 -2.23
C LYS A 156 -16.83 8.62 -3.20
N THR A 157 -16.90 8.90 -4.51
CA THR A 157 -16.95 7.84 -5.54
C THR A 157 -15.70 6.96 -5.48
N LEU A 158 -14.51 7.56 -5.46
CA LEU A 158 -13.26 6.80 -5.39
C LEU A 158 -13.12 6.02 -4.07
N ALA A 159 -13.46 6.63 -2.94
CA ALA A 159 -13.48 5.95 -1.65
C ALA A 159 -14.49 4.80 -1.61
N THR A 160 -15.61 4.91 -2.33
CA THR A 160 -16.59 3.84 -2.48
C THR A 160 -16.02 2.68 -3.30
N LEU A 161 -15.32 2.95 -4.40
CA LEU A 161 -14.59 1.91 -5.14
C LEU A 161 -13.56 1.22 -4.25
N LEU A 162 -12.74 1.98 -3.53
CA LEU A 162 -11.77 1.40 -2.60
C LEU A 162 -12.42 0.62 -1.45
N SER A 163 -13.62 0.99 -1.04
CA SER A 163 -14.37 0.27 -0.01
C SER A 163 -14.87 -1.10 -0.46
N ASN A 164 -14.96 -1.35 -1.78
CA ASN A 164 -15.39 -2.62 -2.33
C ASN A 164 -14.26 -3.66 -2.46
N ILE A 165 -13.06 -3.35 -1.96
CA ILE A 165 -11.97 -4.35 -1.88
C ILE A 165 -12.46 -5.54 -1.04
N PRO A 166 -12.40 -6.78 -1.57
CA PRO A 166 -12.85 -7.95 -0.81
C PRO A 166 -12.04 -8.15 0.47
N LEU A 167 -12.68 -8.77 1.46
CA LEU A 167 -12.03 -9.13 2.71
C LEU A 167 -10.92 -10.15 2.48
N THR A 168 -9.85 -10.05 3.26
CA THR A 168 -8.77 -11.04 3.32
C THR A 168 -9.08 -12.08 4.39
N ALA A 169 -8.26 -13.13 4.52
CA ALA A 169 -8.46 -14.14 5.56
C ALA A 169 -8.36 -13.59 7.00
N ARG A 170 -7.72 -12.43 7.20
CA ARG A 170 -7.61 -11.72 8.49
C ARG A 170 -8.62 -10.58 8.65
N GLY A 171 -9.43 -10.30 7.64
CA GLY A 171 -10.46 -9.26 7.67
C GLY A 171 -10.24 -8.13 6.66
N PRO A 172 -10.68 -6.90 6.97
CA PRO A 172 -10.60 -5.75 6.07
C PRO A 172 -9.18 -5.41 5.59
N THR A 173 -9.08 -4.96 4.34
CA THR A 173 -7.85 -4.38 3.79
C THR A 173 -7.55 -3.05 4.50
N GLN A 174 -6.28 -2.84 4.88
CA GLN A 174 -5.83 -1.57 5.45
C GLN A 174 -5.35 -0.67 4.31
N ILE A 175 -5.86 0.55 4.22
CA ILE A 175 -5.48 1.52 3.19
C ILE A 175 -4.68 2.63 3.87
N MET A 176 -3.39 2.72 3.59
CA MET A 176 -2.50 3.78 4.08
C MET A 176 -2.51 4.96 3.10
N LEU A 177 -3.06 6.09 3.54
CA LEU A 177 -3.24 7.30 2.74
C LEU A 177 -2.31 8.40 3.27
N PHE A 178 -1.48 8.99 2.41
CA PHE A 178 -0.51 10.01 2.83
C PHE A 178 -0.95 11.45 2.50
N ASP A 179 -1.55 11.66 1.33
CA ASP A 179 -1.95 12.98 0.85
C ASP A 179 -3.48 13.09 0.74
N LEU A 180 -4.14 13.22 1.90
CA LEU A 180 -5.56 13.55 1.99
C LEU A 180 -5.71 15.07 2.07
N HIS A 181 -6.62 15.62 1.27
CA HIS A 181 -6.88 17.05 1.27
C HIS A 181 -7.63 17.48 2.53
N ALA A 182 -8.55 16.62 3.00
CA ALA A 182 -9.33 16.85 4.20
C ALA A 182 -9.45 15.56 5.02
N LEU A 183 -9.28 15.64 6.34
CA LEU A 183 -9.39 14.45 7.21
C LEU A 183 -10.79 13.80 7.16
N GLN A 184 -11.81 14.60 6.82
CA GLN A 184 -13.20 14.17 6.67
C GLN A 184 -13.38 13.13 5.57
N GLU A 185 -12.49 13.08 4.57
CA GLU A 185 -12.51 12.09 3.51
C GLU A 185 -12.40 10.65 4.04
N ARG A 186 -11.82 10.46 5.24
CA ARG A 186 -11.78 9.16 5.91
C ARG A 186 -13.16 8.60 6.23
N PHE A 187 -14.18 9.47 6.41
CA PHE A 187 -15.58 9.06 6.61
C PHE A 187 -16.26 8.61 5.31
N TYR A 188 -15.59 8.74 4.16
CA TYR A 188 -16.14 8.24 2.89
C TYR A 188 -15.98 6.74 2.72
N PHE A 189 -15.00 6.15 3.40
CA PHE A 189 -14.78 4.71 3.37
C PHE A 189 -15.85 3.99 4.19
N SER A 190 -16.29 2.83 3.72
CA SER A 190 -17.19 1.94 4.49
C SER A 190 -16.38 1.03 5.42
N ASP A 191 -17.08 0.33 6.32
CA ASP A 191 -16.48 -0.59 7.30
C ASP A 191 -15.77 -1.83 6.69
N HIS A 192 -15.85 -2.03 5.38
CA HIS A 192 -15.17 -3.12 4.67
C HIS A 192 -13.66 -2.91 4.49
N VAL A 193 -13.17 -1.68 4.71
CA VAL A 193 -11.75 -1.32 4.67
C VAL A 193 -11.40 -0.46 5.86
N ILE A 194 -10.11 -0.41 6.22
CA ILE A 194 -9.62 0.39 7.33
C ILE A 194 -8.72 1.50 6.75
N PRO A 195 -9.22 2.74 6.58
CA PRO A 195 -8.38 3.86 6.19
C PRO A 195 -7.45 4.25 7.36
N ARG A 196 -6.16 4.39 7.09
CA ARG A 196 -5.08 4.70 8.04
C ARG A 196 -4.42 6.01 7.66
#